data_AF-A0AA37PRN7-F1
#
_entry.id   AF-A0AA37PRN7-F1
#
_cell.length_a   1.000
_cell.length_b   1.000
_cell.length_c   1.000
_cell.angle_alpha   90.00
_cell.angle_beta   90.00
_cell.angle_gamma   90.00
#
_symmetry.space_group_name_H-M   'P 1'
#
loop_
_entity.id
_entity.type
_entity.pdbx_description
1 polymer ?
#
loop_
_entity_poly.entity_id
_entity_poly.type
_entity_poly.pdbx_seq_one_letter_code
_entity_poly.pdbx_strand_id
1 'polypeptide(L)'
;MFNSRIATALRTALVCASVGVANISLVSACGTAPPSVHATTSPAPPAGSTSGNPPATAKASASGVYGDPAAAAKYWVQQSTEDTCGLASVADVVGEVTGNAPTEQQIIKVAQNTPSSIRDGPIYLPTGDPGHETEKGGIDAADTVVLLEHYGVKSRMTWDKNPDEVTLPALEGYLGANRKLIAWVNGGTILDSNDQRKTADHLLVVTGIDTNNETVHLNDPYADSGDTKVSIARFMTAWKTGQQTVIVTAPTS
;
A
#
# COMPACT_ATOMS: atom_id res chain seq x y z
N MET A 1 21.47 -27.61 6.90
CA MET A 1 22.10 -27.30 5.60
C MET A 1 21.05 -27.55 4.53
N PHE A 2 20.31 -26.52 4.14
CA PHE A 2 19.45 -26.56 2.96
C PHE A 2 19.70 -25.26 2.19
N ASN A 3 20.23 -25.41 0.98
CA ASN A 3 20.52 -24.34 0.04
C ASN A 3 19.20 -23.90 -0.62
N SER A 4 18.66 -22.74 -0.23
CA SER A 4 17.73 -22.03 -1.11
C SER A 4 18.57 -21.20 -2.08
N ARG A 5 18.64 -21.66 -3.34
CA ARG A 5 19.26 -20.90 -4.44
C ARG A 5 18.13 -20.30 -5.25
N ILE A 6 17.69 -19.10 -4.87
CA ILE A 6 17.05 -18.22 -5.83
C ILE A 6 18.17 -17.36 -6.42
N ALA A 7 18.31 -17.43 -7.74
CA ALA A 7 19.39 -16.78 -8.46
C ALA A 7 19.08 -15.28 -8.58
N THR A 8 19.85 -14.45 -7.89
CA THR A 8 19.80 -12.99 -7.99
C THR A 8 20.25 -12.56 -9.39
N ALA A 9 19.32 -12.10 -10.21
CA ALA A 9 19.63 -11.41 -11.46
C ALA A 9 19.77 -9.90 -11.16
N LEU A 10 21.00 -9.39 -11.13
CA LEU A 10 21.24 -7.94 -11.05
C LEU A 10 20.67 -7.26 -12.30
N ARG A 11 19.68 -6.37 -12.14
CA ARG A 11 19.22 -5.46 -13.20
C ARG A 11 19.71 -4.04 -12.92
N THR A 12 20.44 -3.49 -13.89
CA THR A 12 20.96 -2.12 -13.88
C THR A 12 19.88 -1.18 -14.40
N ALA A 13 19.27 -0.38 -13.53
CA ALA A 13 18.27 0.62 -13.95
C ALA A 13 18.95 1.88 -14.54
N LEU A 14 18.53 2.27 -15.74
CA LEU A 14 18.95 3.50 -16.43
C LEU A 14 17.88 4.58 -16.21
N VAL A 15 18.27 5.76 -15.69
CA VAL A 15 17.38 6.89 -15.44
C VAL A 15 17.28 7.78 -16.68
N CYS A 16 16.07 7.99 -17.20
CA CYS A 16 15.76 9.05 -18.15
C CYS A 16 14.77 10.04 -17.52
N ALA A 17 15.28 11.19 -17.07
CA ALA A 17 14.47 12.34 -16.70
C ALA A 17 14.11 13.14 -17.95
N SER A 18 12.83 13.47 -18.14
CA SER A 18 12.45 14.58 -19.02
C SER A 18 11.32 15.39 -18.41
N VAL A 19 11.57 16.70 -18.39
CA VAL A 19 10.73 17.78 -17.88
C VAL A 19 9.83 18.27 -19.00
N GLY A 20 8.55 18.51 -18.71
CA GLY A 20 7.62 19.18 -19.61
C GLY A 20 6.60 20.00 -18.83
N VAL A 21 6.79 21.32 -18.82
CA VAL A 21 5.90 22.32 -18.21
C VAL A 21 5.00 22.89 -19.31
N ALA A 22 3.70 23.05 -19.07
CA ALA A 22 2.91 24.11 -19.71
C ALA A 22 1.62 24.43 -18.92
N ASN A 23 1.43 25.73 -18.72
CA ASN A 23 0.33 26.42 -18.05
C ASN A 23 -0.92 26.56 -18.95
N ILE A 24 -2.10 26.86 -18.37
CA ILE A 24 -2.83 28.17 -18.46
C ILE A 24 -4.33 28.03 -18.02
N SER A 25 -4.66 28.82 -16.99
CA SER A 25 -5.83 29.68 -16.68
C SER A 25 -7.31 29.30 -16.88
N LEU A 26 -8.01 29.33 -15.73
CA LEU A 26 -9.22 30.10 -15.33
C LEU A 26 -10.39 30.31 -16.32
N VAL A 27 -11.59 29.94 -15.86
CA VAL A 27 -12.77 30.82 -15.96
C VAL A 27 -13.62 30.79 -14.69
N SER A 28 -13.92 31.99 -14.23
CA SER A 28 -14.81 32.36 -13.13
C SER A 28 -16.27 32.25 -13.54
N ALA A 29 -17.17 31.90 -12.61
CA ALA A 29 -18.56 32.31 -12.69
C ALA A 29 -19.18 32.41 -11.29
N CYS A 30 -19.53 33.65 -10.91
CA CYS A 30 -20.31 34.00 -9.74
C CYS A 30 -21.77 33.54 -9.91
N GLY A 31 -22.38 33.03 -8.83
CA GLY A 31 -23.81 32.78 -8.73
C GLY A 31 -24.32 33.16 -7.35
N THR A 32 -25.25 34.08 -7.31
CA THR A 32 -25.82 34.83 -6.18
C THR A 32 -26.68 34.01 -5.22
N ALA A 33 -26.61 34.34 -3.92
CA ALA A 33 -27.53 33.91 -2.86
C ALA A 33 -28.87 34.67 -2.87
N PRO A 34 -29.94 34.07 -2.33
CA PRO A 34 -30.91 34.83 -1.51
C PRO A 34 -31.38 34.00 -0.27
N PRO A 35 -32.30 34.47 0.61
CA PRO A 35 -31.99 34.71 2.03
C PRO A 35 -32.68 33.73 3.01
N SER A 36 -32.20 33.76 4.26
CA SER A 36 -32.78 33.09 5.42
C SER A 36 -34.17 33.61 5.82
N VAL A 37 -35.09 32.70 6.19
CA VAL A 37 -36.19 33.00 7.11
C VAL A 37 -36.54 31.79 8.00
N HIS A 38 -36.54 32.09 9.30
CA HIS A 38 -37.35 31.58 10.41
C HIS A 38 -37.35 30.11 10.88
N ALA A 39 -37.14 30.03 12.20
CA ALA A 39 -37.24 28.90 13.09
C ALA A 39 -38.65 28.32 13.23
N THR A 40 -38.72 27.02 13.49
CA THR A 40 -39.84 26.40 14.22
C THR A 40 -39.34 25.24 15.07
N THR A 41 -39.81 25.19 16.30
CA THR A 41 -39.50 24.27 17.39
C THR A 41 -40.34 22.98 17.35
N SER A 42 -39.67 21.85 17.65
CA SER A 42 -40.15 20.62 18.34
C SER A 42 -41.18 19.71 17.64
N PRO A 43 -41.42 18.44 18.07
CA PRO A 43 -40.82 17.66 19.18
C PRO A 43 -40.25 16.27 18.78
N ALA A 44 -39.55 15.62 19.73
CA ALA A 44 -39.06 14.24 19.65
C ALA A 44 -40.17 13.18 19.81
N PRO A 45 -40.03 11.98 19.20
CA PRO A 45 -40.73 10.77 19.61
C PRO A 45 -39.78 9.76 20.31
N PRO A 46 -40.32 8.72 20.96
CA PRO A 46 -39.69 8.05 22.10
C PRO A 46 -38.72 6.93 21.72
N ALA A 47 -37.93 6.53 22.73
CA ALA A 47 -37.00 5.42 22.72
C ALA A 47 -37.65 4.11 22.24
N GLY A 48 -37.11 3.54 21.17
CA GLY A 48 -37.35 2.18 20.71
C GLY A 48 -36.08 1.35 20.89
N SER A 49 -36.15 0.35 21.76
CA SER A 49 -35.10 -0.65 21.97
C SER A 49 -34.96 -1.56 20.76
N THR A 50 -33.89 -1.37 19.98
CA THR A 50 -33.42 -2.37 19.01
C THR A 50 -32.09 -2.91 19.49
N SER A 51 -32.08 -4.19 19.85
CA SER A 51 -30.87 -5.00 20.03
C SER A 51 -30.12 -5.08 18.71
N GLY A 52 -29.26 -4.10 18.43
CA GLY A 52 -28.29 -4.15 17.34
C GLY A 52 -26.97 -4.71 17.87
N ASN A 53 -26.43 -5.72 17.18
CA ASN A 53 -25.03 -6.10 17.36
C ASN A 53 -24.15 -4.85 17.26
N PRO A 54 -23.20 -4.63 18.19
CA PRO A 54 -22.29 -3.50 18.06
C PRO A 54 -21.51 -3.62 16.74
N PRO A 55 -21.28 -2.51 16.02
CA PRO A 55 -20.31 -2.47 14.94
C PRO A 55 -18.98 -2.99 15.49
N ALA A 56 -18.23 -3.75 14.69
CA ALA A 56 -16.88 -4.15 15.06
C ALA A 56 -16.06 -2.88 15.35
N THR A 57 -15.92 -2.55 16.63
CA THR A 57 -15.08 -1.46 17.09
C THR A 57 -13.66 -1.81 16.66
N ALA A 58 -13.06 -0.96 15.82
CA ALA A 58 -11.62 -0.95 15.62
C ALA A 58 -10.98 -1.07 17.01
N LYS A 59 -10.21 -2.13 17.24
CA LYS A 59 -9.54 -2.30 18.52
C LYS A 59 -8.75 -1.03 18.78
N ALA A 60 -9.01 -0.38 19.92
CA ALA A 60 -8.21 0.73 20.34
C ALA A 60 -6.76 0.25 20.39
N SER A 61 -5.93 0.82 19.52
CA SER A 61 -4.48 0.75 19.57
C SER A 61 -4.06 0.85 21.03
N ALA A 62 -3.36 -0.17 21.55
CA ALA A 62 -2.64 0.01 22.79
C ALA A 62 -1.74 1.25 22.63
N SER A 63 -1.65 2.10 23.65
CA SER A 63 -0.85 3.33 23.57
C SER A 63 0.53 3.02 22.95
N GLY A 64 0.84 3.62 21.80
CA GLY A 64 2.09 3.42 21.06
C GLY A 64 2.13 2.26 20.05
N VAL A 65 1.02 1.54 19.79
CA VAL A 65 0.93 0.54 18.71
C VAL A 65 -0.16 0.93 17.71
N TYR A 66 0.23 1.36 16.52
CA TYR A 66 -0.67 1.80 15.46
C TYR A 66 -0.90 0.67 14.45
N GLY A 67 -2.16 0.37 14.12
CA GLY A 67 -2.54 -0.78 13.29
C GLY A 67 -2.89 -2.04 14.10
N ASP A 68 -3.21 -3.15 13.41
CA ASP A 68 -3.48 -4.46 14.02
C ASP A 68 -2.71 -5.56 13.25
N PRO A 69 -1.39 -5.69 13.50
CA PRO A 69 -0.55 -6.66 12.80
C PRO A 69 -1.03 -8.09 12.91
N ALA A 70 -1.57 -8.47 14.08
CA ALA A 70 -2.08 -9.82 14.33
C ALA A 70 -3.31 -10.12 13.46
N ALA A 71 -4.20 -9.15 13.28
CA ALA A 71 -5.35 -9.30 12.39
C ALA A 71 -4.95 -9.31 10.91
N ALA A 72 -3.92 -8.54 10.54
CA ALA A 72 -3.41 -8.48 9.16
C ALA A 72 -2.63 -9.74 8.76
N ALA A 73 -1.88 -10.36 9.68
CA ALA A 73 -1.00 -11.50 9.41
C ALA A 73 -1.68 -12.68 8.71
N LYS A 74 -2.99 -12.87 8.92
CA LYS A 74 -3.76 -13.96 8.29
C LYS A 74 -4.00 -13.77 6.78
N TYR A 75 -3.84 -12.55 6.27
CA TYR A 75 -3.99 -12.22 4.85
C TYR A 75 -2.66 -12.19 4.10
N TRP A 76 -1.54 -12.39 4.81
CA TRP A 76 -0.23 -12.48 4.21
C TRP A 76 -0.19 -13.52 3.08
N VAL A 77 0.42 -13.13 1.97
CA VAL A 77 0.62 -13.97 0.79
C VAL A 77 2.11 -14.03 0.48
N GLN A 78 2.65 -15.25 0.39
CA GLN A 78 4.02 -15.46 -0.08
C GLN A 78 4.09 -15.20 -1.59
N GLN A 79 5.12 -14.50 -2.04
CA GLN A 79 5.39 -14.36 -3.47
C GLN A 79 5.92 -15.67 -4.07
N SER A 80 5.49 -16.02 -5.27
CA SER A 80 5.92 -17.23 -5.99
C SER A 80 7.17 -17.02 -6.83
N THR A 81 7.44 -15.77 -7.22
CA THR A 81 8.59 -15.36 -8.04
C THR A 81 9.20 -14.08 -7.47
N GLU A 82 10.42 -13.74 -7.87
CA GLU A 82 11.12 -12.52 -7.39
C GLU A 82 10.36 -11.22 -7.70
N ASP A 83 9.52 -11.21 -8.73
CA ASP A 83 8.87 -10.01 -9.28
C ASP A 83 7.37 -9.89 -8.95
N THR A 84 6.84 -10.79 -8.11
CA THR A 84 5.42 -10.83 -7.71
C THR A 84 5.14 -10.18 -6.35
N CYS A 85 6.13 -9.60 -5.68
CA CYS A 85 5.99 -8.97 -4.35
C CYS A 85 4.86 -7.92 -4.28
N GLY A 86 4.76 -7.03 -5.27
CA GLY A 86 3.69 -6.04 -5.32
C GLY A 86 2.31 -6.66 -5.54
N LEU A 87 2.22 -7.76 -6.29
CA LEU A 87 0.97 -8.48 -6.53
C LEU A 87 0.50 -9.20 -5.26
N ALA A 88 1.41 -9.87 -4.56
CA ALA A 88 1.14 -10.47 -3.25
C ALA A 88 0.70 -9.41 -2.22
N SER A 89 1.35 -8.24 -2.20
CA SER A 89 0.97 -7.13 -1.33
C SER A 89 -0.43 -6.57 -1.63
N VAL A 90 -0.84 -6.54 -2.90
CA VAL A 90 -2.22 -6.16 -3.26
C VAL A 90 -3.21 -7.22 -2.76
N ALA A 91 -2.91 -8.52 -2.90
CA ALA A 91 -3.79 -9.59 -2.43
C ALA A 91 -4.03 -9.51 -0.93
N ASP A 92 -2.97 -9.25 -0.17
CA ASP A 92 -3.02 -9.02 1.27
C ASP A 92 -3.95 -7.85 1.62
N VAL A 93 -3.69 -6.66 1.07
CA VAL A 93 -4.52 -5.46 1.36
C VAL A 93 -5.98 -5.66 0.94
N VAL A 94 -6.25 -6.33 -0.18
CA VAL A 94 -7.62 -6.69 -0.58
C VAL A 94 -8.26 -7.60 0.47
N GLY A 95 -7.54 -8.60 0.96
CA GLY A 95 -7.97 -9.46 2.06
C GLY A 95 -8.28 -8.66 3.33
N GLU A 96 -7.37 -7.79 3.74
CA GLU A 96 -7.54 -6.93 4.91
C GLU A 96 -8.79 -6.06 4.84
N VAL A 97 -9.06 -5.45 3.68
CA VAL A 97 -10.17 -4.50 3.50
C VAL A 97 -11.50 -5.21 3.28
N THR A 98 -11.51 -6.29 2.50
CA THR A 98 -12.76 -6.93 2.04
C THR A 98 -13.12 -8.20 2.80
N GLY A 99 -12.18 -8.77 3.55
CA GLY A 99 -12.28 -10.10 4.14
C GLY A 99 -12.11 -11.25 3.14
N ASN A 100 -11.94 -10.96 1.85
CA ASN A 100 -11.86 -11.95 0.78
C ASN A 100 -10.57 -11.74 -0.03
N ALA A 101 -9.46 -12.32 0.44
CA ALA A 101 -8.19 -12.24 -0.27
C ALA A 101 -8.23 -13.02 -1.59
N PRO A 102 -7.91 -12.41 -2.73
CA PRO A 102 -7.63 -13.17 -3.95
C PRO A 102 -6.34 -13.96 -3.77
N THR A 103 -6.20 -15.06 -4.51
CA THR A 103 -4.92 -15.77 -4.59
C THR A 103 -3.93 -14.97 -5.43
N GLU A 104 -2.63 -15.21 -5.23
CA GLU A 104 -1.58 -14.60 -6.05
C GLU A 104 -1.81 -14.85 -7.54
N GLN A 105 -2.19 -16.07 -7.93
CA GLN A 105 -2.48 -16.42 -9.31
C GLN A 105 -3.67 -15.64 -9.89
N GLN A 106 -4.68 -15.33 -9.08
CA GLN A 106 -5.80 -14.49 -9.50
C GLN A 106 -5.32 -13.07 -9.78
N ILE A 107 -4.48 -12.50 -8.91
CA ILE A 107 -3.91 -11.16 -9.13
C ILE A 107 -2.98 -11.13 -10.34
N ILE A 108 -2.09 -12.12 -10.52
CA ILE A 108 -1.23 -12.24 -11.71
C ILE A 108 -2.08 -12.20 -12.97
N LYS A 109 -3.17 -12.96 -13.01
CA LYS A 109 -4.08 -12.98 -14.17
C LYS A 109 -4.72 -11.62 -14.42
N VAL A 110 -5.17 -10.92 -13.38
CA VAL A 110 -5.71 -9.55 -13.53
C VAL A 110 -4.63 -8.61 -14.05
N ALA A 111 -3.43 -8.62 -13.46
CA ALA A 111 -2.33 -7.73 -13.83
C ALA A 111 -1.84 -7.94 -15.27
N GLN A 112 -1.81 -9.18 -15.76
CA GLN A 112 -1.48 -9.51 -17.16
C GLN A 112 -2.51 -9.01 -18.18
N ASN A 113 -3.75 -8.76 -17.73
CA ASN A 113 -4.85 -8.31 -18.59
C ASN A 113 -5.29 -6.87 -18.32
N THR A 114 -4.56 -6.15 -17.45
CA THR A 114 -4.86 -4.77 -17.09
C THR A 114 -3.74 -3.87 -17.61
N PRO A 115 -4.05 -2.84 -18.42
CA PRO A 115 -3.04 -1.88 -18.85
C PRO A 115 -2.36 -1.18 -17.67
N SER A 116 -1.04 -0.98 -17.76
CA SER A 116 -0.31 -0.14 -16.80
C SER A 116 -0.72 1.32 -16.95
N SER A 117 -0.73 2.03 -15.83
CA SER A 117 -1.00 3.47 -15.76
C SER A 117 0.23 4.33 -16.07
N ILE A 118 1.44 3.74 -16.07
CA ILE A 118 2.69 4.48 -16.21
C ILE A 118 3.58 4.02 -17.38
N ARG A 119 3.24 2.91 -18.03
CA ARG A 119 3.99 2.39 -19.19
C ARG A 119 3.06 1.73 -20.20
N ASP A 120 3.54 1.60 -21.44
CA ASP A 120 2.84 0.84 -22.47
C ASP A 120 2.80 -0.65 -22.13
N GLY A 121 1.64 -1.28 -22.34
CA GLY A 121 1.42 -2.71 -22.09
C GLY A 121 0.73 -3.01 -20.75
N PRO A 122 0.69 -4.28 -20.32
CA PRO A 122 0.04 -4.68 -19.09
C PRO A 122 0.89 -4.34 -17.85
N ILE A 123 0.25 -4.34 -16.67
CA ILE A 123 0.87 -4.13 -15.36
C ILE A 123 1.93 -5.19 -15.04
N TYR A 124 1.70 -6.43 -15.47
CA TYR A 124 2.63 -7.54 -15.25
C TYR A 124 2.80 -8.32 -16.55
N LEU A 125 4.04 -8.54 -16.97
CA LEU A 125 4.31 -9.35 -18.16
C LEU A 125 4.33 -10.84 -17.78
N PRO A 126 3.79 -11.75 -18.61
CA PRO A 126 3.91 -13.18 -18.35
C PRO A 126 5.35 -13.67 -18.40
N THR A 127 5.69 -14.64 -17.54
CA THR A 127 6.96 -15.35 -17.62
C THR A 127 7.13 -15.97 -19.01
N GLY A 128 8.30 -15.73 -19.63
CA GLY A 128 8.60 -16.12 -21.01
C GLY A 128 8.36 -15.03 -22.05
N ASP A 129 7.72 -13.91 -21.69
CA ASP A 129 7.75 -12.69 -22.50
C ASP A 129 9.17 -12.09 -22.49
N PRO A 130 9.75 -11.70 -23.64
CA PRO A 130 11.09 -11.10 -23.68
C PRO A 130 11.23 -9.84 -22.80
N GLY A 131 10.16 -9.08 -22.62
CA GLY A 131 10.11 -7.92 -21.75
C GLY A 131 10.02 -8.26 -20.26
N HIS A 132 9.63 -9.49 -19.90
CA HIS A 132 9.59 -9.94 -18.51
C HIS A 132 10.98 -9.95 -17.87
N GLU A 133 12.01 -10.18 -18.68
CA GLU A 133 13.39 -10.16 -18.23
C GLU A 133 14.00 -8.74 -18.08
N THR A 134 13.16 -7.70 -18.17
CA THR A 134 13.55 -6.28 -18.02
C THR A 134 12.85 -5.62 -16.83
N GLU A 135 13.10 -4.35 -16.55
CA GLU A 135 12.37 -3.57 -15.55
C GLU A 135 10.84 -3.63 -15.67
N LYS A 136 10.32 -4.05 -16.84
CA LYS A 136 8.89 -4.20 -17.12
C LYS A 136 8.29 -5.54 -16.70
N GLY A 137 9.09 -6.48 -16.18
CA GLY A 137 8.61 -7.79 -15.74
C GLY A 137 7.70 -7.71 -14.52
N GLY A 138 8.18 -7.02 -13.48
CA GLY A 138 7.44 -6.79 -12.25
C GLY A 138 6.39 -5.69 -12.37
N ILE A 139 5.71 -5.47 -11.25
CA ILE A 139 4.73 -4.41 -11.07
C ILE A 139 5.39 -3.11 -10.59
N ASP A 140 4.97 -1.99 -11.16
CA ASP A 140 5.31 -0.66 -10.67
C ASP A 140 4.43 -0.23 -9.48
N ALA A 141 4.99 0.51 -8.52
CA ALA A 141 4.28 0.93 -7.31
C ALA A 141 2.95 1.65 -7.61
N ALA A 142 2.91 2.50 -8.64
CA ALA A 142 1.70 3.22 -9.05
C ALA A 142 0.57 2.28 -9.52
N ASP A 143 0.91 1.17 -10.16
CA ASP A 143 -0.07 0.22 -10.69
C ASP A 143 -0.75 -0.62 -9.60
N THR A 144 -0.19 -0.64 -8.37
CA THR A 144 -0.90 -1.23 -7.22
C THR A 144 -2.22 -0.50 -6.94
N VAL A 145 -2.30 0.82 -7.21
CA VAL A 145 -3.55 1.60 -7.09
C VAL A 145 -4.61 1.10 -8.07
N VAL A 146 -4.19 0.79 -9.31
CA VAL A 146 -5.08 0.28 -10.36
C VAL A 146 -5.63 -1.10 -9.97
N LEU A 147 -4.78 -1.98 -9.46
CA LEU A 147 -5.21 -3.31 -9.02
C LEU A 147 -6.09 -3.25 -7.77
N LEU A 148 -5.78 -2.40 -6.79
CA LEU A 148 -6.64 -2.19 -5.63
C LEU A 148 -8.03 -1.69 -6.04
N GLU A 149 -8.09 -0.73 -6.97
CA GLU A 149 -9.34 -0.21 -7.53
C GLU A 149 -10.15 -1.31 -8.24
N HIS A 150 -9.51 -2.22 -8.98
CA HIS A 150 -10.17 -3.38 -9.60
C HIS A 150 -10.93 -4.23 -8.56
N TYR A 151 -10.39 -4.37 -7.35
CA TYR A 151 -11.03 -5.10 -6.25
C TYR A 151 -11.92 -4.21 -5.36
N GLY A 152 -12.23 -2.99 -5.78
CA GLY A 152 -13.09 -2.06 -5.05
C GLY A 152 -12.42 -1.36 -3.85
N VAL A 153 -11.09 -1.48 -3.71
CA VAL A 153 -10.32 -0.83 -2.65
C VAL A 153 -9.80 0.52 -3.15
N LYS A 154 -10.48 1.60 -2.75
CA LYS A 154 -10.02 2.97 -3.05
C LYS A 154 -8.67 3.22 -2.39
N SER A 155 -7.71 3.76 -3.13
CA SER A 155 -6.38 4.08 -2.63
C SER A 155 -5.75 5.23 -3.41
N ARG A 156 -4.63 5.74 -2.90
CA ARG A 156 -3.76 6.67 -3.64
C ARG A 156 -2.29 6.38 -3.32
N MET A 157 -1.41 6.72 -4.25
CA MET A 157 0.03 6.78 -4.01
C MET A 157 0.42 8.18 -3.55
N THR A 158 1.32 8.27 -2.57
CA THR A 158 1.99 9.50 -2.14
C THR A 158 3.47 9.21 -1.89
N TRP A 159 4.32 10.23 -1.93
CA TRP A 159 5.78 10.10 -1.88
C TRP A 159 6.40 11.44 -1.40
N ASP A 160 7.73 11.55 -1.38
CA ASP A 160 8.48 12.69 -0.83
C ASP A 160 8.14 14.08 -1.40
N LYS A 161 7.40 14.18 -2.50
CA LYS A 161 6.83 15.46 -2.98
C LYS A 161 5.69 15.98 -2.10
N ASN A 162 5.12 15.13 -1.24
CA ASN A 162 4.16 15.48 -0.19
C ASN A 162 4.77 15.12 1.17
N PRO A 163 5.81 15.83 1.63
CA PRO A 163 6.67 15.39 2.74
C PRO A 163 5.90 15.16 4.04
N ASP A 164 4.83 15.93 4.30
CA ASP A 164 3.98 15.79 5.49
C ASP A 164 3.17 14.49 5.49
N GLU A 165 2.91 13.90 4.30
CA GLU A 165 2.16 12.66 4.14
C GLU A 165 3.04 11.40 4.23
N VAL A 166 4.36 11.55 4.23
CA VAL A 166 5.34 10.44 4.16
C VAL A 166 6.37 10.50 5.29
N THR A 167 5.87 10.78 6.48
CA THR A 167 6.61 10.71 7.74
C THR A 167 6.18 9.50 8.56
N LEU A 168 6.98 9.10 9.55
CA LEU A 168 6.59 8.06 10.50
C LEU A 168 5.26 8.41 11.21
N PRO A 169 5.07 9.63 11.76
CA PRO A 169 3.76 10.03 12.31
C PRO A 169 2.60 9.98 11.31
N ALA A 170 2.84 10.25 10.02
CA ALA A 170 1.80 10.11 9.00
C ALA A 170 1.38 8.64 8.82
N LEU A 171 2.35 7.72 8.77
CA LEU A 171 2.05 6.28 8.70
C LEU A 171 1.33 5.79 9.95
N GLU A 172 1.76 6.22 11.14
CA GLU A 172 1.06 5.96 12.41
C GLU A 172 -0.39 6.45 12.35
N GLY A 173 -0.63 7.67 11.85
CA GLY A 173 -1.97 8.23 11.68
C GLY A 173 -2.83 7.43 10.69
N TYR A 174 -2.24 6.96 9.58
CA TYR A 174 -2.95 6.11 8.63
C TYR A 174 -3.35 4.76 9.24
N LEU A 175 -2.43 4.09 9.91
CA LEU A 175 -2.65 2.80 10.56
C LEU A 175 -3.63 2.92 11.74
N GLY A 176 -3.51 3.97 12.55
CA GLY A 176 -4.43 4.29 13.65
C GLY A 176 -5.85 4.59 13.16
N ALA A 177 -6.00 5.07 11.92
CA ALA A 177 -7.28 5.23 11.24
C ALA A 177 -7.73 3.96 10.48
N ASN A 178 -7.13 2.80 10.74
CA ASN A 178 -7.39 1.51 10.08
C ASN A 178 -7.25 1.56 8.54
N ARG A 179 -6.38 2.43 8.03
CA ARG A 179 -6.00 2.48 6.61
C ARG A 179 -4.83 1.54 6.36
N LYS A 180 -4.77 0.94 5.17
CA LYS A 180 -3.74 -0.05 4.80
C LYS A 180 -2.65 0.59 3.96
N LEU A 181 -1.43 0.10 4.12
CA LEU A 181 -0.21 0.70 3.56
C LEU A 181 0.61 -0.32 2.80
N ILE A 182 0.90 -0.06 1.53
CA ILE A 182 1.94 -0.75 0.76
C ILE A 182 3.11 0.20 0.59
N ALA A 183 4.30 -0.18 1.06
CA ALA A 183 5.50 0.65 0.97
C ALA A 183 6.45 0.12 -0.12
N TRP A 184 7.02 1.04 -0.90
CA TRP A 184 8.09 0.73 -1.85
C TRP A 184 9.46 0.95 -1.19
N VAL A 185 10.18 -0.14 -0.98
CA VAL A 185 11.37 -0.21 -0.14
C VAL A 185 12.51 -0.94 -0.86
N ASN A 186 13.71 -0.84 -0.32
CA ASN A 186 14.81 -1.71 -0.73
C ASN A 186 14.75 -3.05 0.02
N GLY A 187 14.56 -4.15 -0.72
CA GLY A 187 14.44 -5.50 -0.16
C GLY A 187 15.73 -5.97 0.54
N GLY A 188 16.90 -5.70 -0.04
CA GLY A 188 18.19 -6.05 0.56
C GLY A 188 18.41 -5.46 1.97
N THR A 189 17.92 -4.25 2.21
CA THR A 189 17.94 -3.59 3.52
C THR A 189 16.87 -4.16 4.46
N ILE A 190 15.65 -4.40 3.96
CA ILE A 190 14.57 -5.00 4.75
C ILE A 190 14.91 -6.41 5.20
N LEU A 191 15.59 -7.21 4.38
CA LEU A 191 15.98 -8.59 4.68
C LEU A 191 17.39 -8.69 5.30
N ASP A 192 18.16 -7.60 5.29
CA ASP A 192 19.58 -7.57 5.71
C ASP A 192 20.40 -8.63 4.99
N SER A 193 20.15 -8.75 3.68
CA SER A 193 20.82 -9.68 2.79
C SER A 193 22.05 -9.02 2.14
N ASN A 194 22.82 -9.81 1.38
CA ASN A 194 23.96 -9.29 0.61
C ASN A 194 23.56 -8.67 -0.73
N ASP A 195 22.27 -8.44 -0.97
CA ASP A 195 21.79 -7.80 -2.19
C ASP A 195 22.06 -6.28 -2.20
N GLN A 196 21.80 -5.63 -3.33
CA GLN A 196 21.93 -4.19 -3.48
C GLN A 196 21.08 -3.44 -2.44
N ARG A 197 21.63 -2.34 -1.91
CA ARG A 197 20.98 -1.48 -0.90
C ARG A 197 20.84 -0.02 -1.33
N LYS A 198 20.84 0.23 -2.64
CA LYS A 198 20.90 1.57 -3.24
C LYS A 198 19.55 2.07 -3.75
N THR A 199 18.75 1.17 -4.33
CA THR A 199 17.47 1.51 -4.97
C THR A 199 16.35 0.67 -4.38
N ALA A 200 15.14 1.22 -4.31
CA ALA A 200 13.96 0.43 -3.97
C ALA A 200 13.60 -0.52 -5.12
N ASP A 201 13.21 -1.74 -4.75
CA ASP A 201 12.96 -2.87 -5.64
C ASP A 201 11.90 -3.83 -5.06
N HIS A 202 11.38 -3.54 -3.87
CA HIS A 202 10.48 -4.43 -3.14
C HIS A 202 9.23 -3.69 -2.68
N LEU A 203 8.07 -4.35 -2.79
CA LEU A 203 6.79 -3.87 -2.28
C LEU A 203 6.31 -4.83 -1.19
N LEU A 204 5.93 -4.27 -0.06
CA LEU A 204 5.43 -5.01 1.09
C LEU A 204 4.34 -4.22 1.82
N VAL A 205 3.59 -4.90 2.69
CA VAL A 205 2.53 -4.28 3.49
C VAL A 205 3.05 -3.90 4.87
N VAL A 206 2.86 -2.64 5.27
CA VAL A 206 3.10 -2.20 6.65
C VAL A 206 1.82 -2.41 7.44
N THR A 207 1.83 -3.33 8.39
CA THR A 207 0.63 -3.76 9.13
C THR A 207 0.54 -3.13 10.51
N GLY A 208 1.65 -2.61 11.03
CA GLY A 208 1.64 -1.78 12.23
C GLY A 208 2.99 -1.15 12.57
N ILE A 209 2.93 -0.19 13.48
CA ILE A 209 4.09 0.53 14.01
C ILE A 209 3.98 0.52 15.53
N ASP A 210 4.97 -0.09 16.18
CA ASP A 210 5.10 -0.15 17.64
C ASP A 210 6.23 0.80 18.07
N THR A 211 5.85 1.98 18.56
CA THR A 211 6.78 3.00 19.04
C THR A 211 7.33 2.66 20.43
N ASN A 212 6.70 1.73 21.17
CA ASN A 212 7.22 1.29 22.46
C ASN A 212 8.44 0.38 22.28
N ASN A 213 8.42 -0.43 21.21
CA ASN A 213 9.48 -1.40 20.88
C ASN A 213 10.32 -0.98 19.67
N GLU A 214 10.15 0.25 19.17
CA GLU A 214 10.81 0.80 17.98
C GLU A 214 10.77 -0.12 16.75
N THR A 215 9.62 -0.75 16.52
CA THR A 215 9.45 -1.83 15.55
C THR A 215 8.37 -1.49 14.52
N VAL A 216 8.62 -1.86 13.27
CA VAL A 216 7.61 -1.88 12.20
C VAL A 216 7.24 -3.34 11.94
N HIS A 217 5.94 -3.61 11.94
CA HIS A 217 5.35 -4.89 11.62
C HIS A 217 4.97 -4.93 10.15
N LEU A 218 5.36 -6.01 9.48
CA LEU A 218 5.26 -6.16 8.04
C LEU A 218 4.57 -7.49 7.70
N ASN A 219 3.76 -7.45 6.65
CA ASN A 219 3.51 -8.63 5.84
C ASN A 219 4.42 -8.50 4.61
N ASP A 220 5.61 -9.11 4.72
CA ASP A 220 6.61 -9.12 3.67
C ASP A 220 6.43 -10.38 2.78
N PRO A 221 6.14 -10.24 1.47
CA PRO A 221 5.95 -11.38 0.59
C PRO A 221 7.15 -12.34 0.46
N TYR A 222 8.38 -11.89 0.78
CA TYR A 222 9.57 -12.76 0.82
C TYR A 222 9.66 -13.62 2.08
N ALA A 223 8.88 -13.30 3.12
CA ALA A 223 8.94 -14.04 4.38
C ALA A 223 8.35 -15.45 4.26
N ASP A 224 8.42 -16.22 5.34
CA ASP A 224 7.74 -17.52 5.45
C ASP A 224 6.39 -17.42 6.19
N SER A 225 6.05 -16.22 6.68
CA SER A 225 4.83 -15.93 7.44
C SER A 225 4.58 -14.41 7.53
N GLY A 226 3.33 -14.02 7.81
CA GLY A 226 2.99 -12.64 8.15
C GLY A 226 3.52 -12.18 9.51
N ASP A 227 3.38 -10.89 9.80
CA ASP A 227 3.88 -10.20 11.01
C ASP A 227 5.39 -10.32 11.25
N THR A 228 6.19 -10.21 10.18
CA THR A 228 7.64 -10.02 10.34
C THR A 228 7.93 -8.63 10.93
N LYS A 229 9.09 -8.50 11.57
CA LYS A 229 9.44 -7.31 12.36
C LYS A 229 10.81 -6.81 11.99
N VAL A 230 10.91 -5.50 11.76
CA VAL A 230 12.17 -4.78 11.58
C VAL A 230 12.19 -3.55 12.47
N SER A 231 13.37 -3.03 12.79
CA SER A 231 13.44 -1.75 13.51
C SER A 231 12.90 -0.61 12.63
N ILE A 232 12.33 0.42 13.26
CA ILE A 232 11.92 1.65 12.57
C ILE A 232 13.09 2.23 11.76
N ALA A 233 14.30 2.26 12.32
CA ALA A 233 15.48 2.74 11.61
C ALA A 233 15.79 1.96 10.31
N ARG A 234 15.66 0.63 10.34
CA ARG A 234 15.86 -0.24 9.17
C ARG A 234 14.78 0.00 8.11
N PHE A 235 13.52 0.06 8.53
CA PHE A 235 12.41 0.38 7.63
C PHE A 235 12.59 1.75 6.97
N MET A 236 12.84 2.80 7.75
CA MET A 236 13.02 4.17 7.24
C MET A 236 14.22 4.27 6.29
N THR A 237 15.31 3.55 6.56
CA THR A 237 16.46 3.47 5.66
C THR A 237 16.10 2.84 4.32
N ALA A 238 15.39 1.71 4.35
CA ALA A 238 14.97 1.01 3.14
C ALA A 238 13.95 1.84 2.33
N TRP A 239 12.96 2.43 2.99
CA TRP A 239 11.90 3.22 2.39
C TRP A 239 12.39 4.52 1.75
N LYS A 240 13.42 5.15 2.32
CA LYS A 240 14.06 6.34 1.75
C LYS A 240 14.61 6.10 0.34
N THR A 241 15.07 4.89 0.02
CA THR A 241 15.57 4.56 -1.33
C THR A 241 14.47 4.60 -2.40
N GLY A 242 13.20 4.46 -2.00
CA GLY A 242 12.01 4.56 -2.84
C GLY A 242 11.32 5.91 -2.74
N GLN A 243 12.04 6.99 -2.39
CA GLN A 243 11.46 8.35 -2.21
C GLN A 243 10.31 8.38 -1.19
N GLN A 244 10.37 7.49 -0.18
CA GLN A 244 9.30 7.31 0.80
C GLN A 244 7.93 7.07 0.15
N THR A 245 7.91 6.36 -0.99
CA THR A 245 6.66 6.07 -1.70
C THR A 245 5.81 5.09 -0.90
N VAL A 246 4.55 5.44 -0.71
CA VAL A 246 3.56 4.58 -0.06
C VAL A 246 2.22 4.68 -0.79
N ILE A 247 1.54 3.56 -0.88
CA ILE A 247 0.16 3.46 -1.33
C ILE A 247 -0.70 3.29 -0.09
N VAL A 248 -1.68 4.17 0.07
CA VAL A 248 -2.55 4.20 1.24
C VAL A 248 -4.01 4.11 0.81
N THR A 249 -4.77 3.20 1.43
CA THR A 249 -6.21 3.05 1.17
C THR A 249 -6.98 4.30 1.61
N ALA A 250 -8.13 4.58 1.03
CA ALA A 250 -9.00 5.66 1.51
C ALA A 250 -9.50 5.36 2.94
N PRO A 251 -9.91 6.38 3.71
CA PRO A 251 -10.61 6.16 4.98
C PRO A 251 -11.86 5.29 4.77
N THR A 252 -12.16 4.40 5.71
CA THR A 252 -13.42 3.66 5.73
C THR A 252 -14.58 4.64 5.92
N SER A 253 -15.56 4.64 5.02
CA SER A 253 -16.79 5.44 5.12
C SER A 253 -17.80 4.82 6.07
#